data_AF-A0A930S7Z2-F1
#
_entry.id   AF-A0A930S7Z2-F1
#
_cell.length_a   1.000
_cell.length_b   1.000
_cell.length_c   1.000
_cell.angle_alpha   90.00
_cell.angle_beta   90.00
_cell.angle_gamma   90.00
#
_symmetry.space_group_name_H-M   'P 1'
#
loop_
_entity.id
_entity.type
_entity.pdbx_description
1 polymer ?
#
loop_
_entity_poly.entity_id
_entity_poly.type
_entity_poly.pdbx_seq_one_letter_code
_entity_poly.pdbx_strand_id
1 'polypeptide(L)' 'MTQRRLWVTLFVVSIIVTLIGLGFAVYNYYVFDKPFMTTTTKGLLAAFFLCATMVAISLSKSNKK' A
#
# COMPACT_ATOMS: atom_id res chain seq x y z
N MET A 1 -22.59 -5.47 1.30
CA MET A 1 -21.31 -5.04 1.90
C MET A 1 -21.46 -3.62 2.41
N THR A 2 -21.20 -3.34 3.70
CA THR A 2 -21.22 -1.97 4.24
C THR A 2 -20.04 -1.15 3.71
N GLN A 3 -20.22 0.15 3.44
CA GLN A 3 -19.18 1.04 2.90
C GLN A 3 -17.87 0.97 3.71
N ARG A 4 -17.95 0.90 5.04
CA ARG A 4 -16.80 0.75 5.95
C ARG A 4 -16.01 -0.55 5.71
N ARG A 5 -16.70 -1.67 5.46
CA ARG A 5 -16.05 -2.96 5.15
C ARG A 5 -15.31 -2.90 3.82
N LEU A 6 -15.86 -2.24 2.80
CA LEU A 6 -15.19 -2.08 1.51
C LEU A 6 -13.87 -1.29 1.63
N TRP A 7 -13.87 -0.18 2.37
CA TRP A 7 -12.65 0.61 2.62
C TRP A 7 -11.58 -0.18 3.37
N VAL A 8 -11.97 -0.98 4.37
CA VAL A 8 -11.05 -1.86 5.09
C VAL A 8 -10.52 -2.97 4.19
N THR A 9 -11.36 -3.60 3.36
CA THR A 9 -10.90 -4.62 2.39
C THR A 9 -9.90 -4.03 1.40
N LEU A 10 -10.16 -2.83 0.86
CA LEU A 10 -9.21 -2.15 -0.04
C LEU A 10 -7.87 -1.87 0.63
N PHE A 11 -7.89 -1.46 1.90
CA PHE A 11 -6.67 -1.23 2.67
C PHE A 11 -5.86 -2.52 2.87
N VAL A 12 -6.53 -3.62 3.22
CA VAL A 12 -5.88 -4.94 3.38
C VAL A 12 -5.26 -5.40 2.06
N VAL A 13 -5.98 -5.27 0.95
CA VAL A 13 -5.44 -5.61 -0.38
C VAL A 13 -4.22 -4.75 -0.72
N SER A 14 -4.27 -3.46 -0.41
CA SER A 14 -3.12 -2.56 -0.62
C SER A 14 -1.90 -3.00 0.19
N ILE A 15 -2.05 -3.41 1.45
CA ILE A 15 -0.95 -3.94 2.28
C ILE A 15 -0.34 -5.19 1.63
N ILE A 16 -1.18 -6.13 1.19
CA ILE A 16 -0.71 -7.39 0.58
C ILE A 16 0.10 -7.08 -0.70
N VAL A 17 -0.42 -6.24 -1.58
CA VAL A 17 0.27 -5.86 -2.82
C VAL A 17 1.60 -5.16 -2.53
N THR A 18 1.64 -4.26 -1.53
CA THR A 18 2.88 -3.59 -1.13
C THR A 18 3.90 -4.56 -0.55
N LEU A 19 3.50 -5.54 0.27
CA LEU A 19 4.40 -6.56 0.81
C LEU A 19 4.98 -7.44 -0.31
N ILE A 20 4.16 -7.86 -1.27
CA ILE A 20 4.61 -8.63 -2.44
C ILE A 20 5.62 -7.81 -3.26
N GLY A 21 5.28 -6.57 -3.59
CA GLY A 21 6.18 -5.69 -4.34
C GLY A 21 7.50 -5.40 -3.62
N LEU A 22 7.46 -5.28 -2.29
CA LEU A 22 8.67 -5.14 -1.47
C LEU A 22 9.51 -6.42 -1.48
N GLY A 23 8.87 -7.60 -1.43
CA GLY A 23 9.54 -8.89 -1.59
C GLY A 23 10.29 -9.01 -2.92
N PHE A 24 9.68 -8.56 -4.02
CA PHE A 24 10.36 -8.47 -5.32
C PHE A 24 11.50 -7.45 -5.32
N ALA A 25 11.35 -6.31 -4.65
CA ALA A 25 12.43 -5.31 -4.53
C ALA A 25 13.63 -5.86 -3.73
N VAL A 26 13.37 -6.59 -2.63
CA VAL A 26 14.39 -7.30 -1.85
C VAL A 26 15.08 -8.37 -2.71
N TYR A 27 14.32 -9.18 -3.43
CA TYR A 27 14.87 -10.19 -4.35
C TYR A 27 15.79 -9.56 -5.39
N ASN A 28 15.38 -8.44 -5.99
CA ASN A 28 16.21 -7.72 -6.95
C ASN A 28 17.49 -7.13 -6.34
N TYR A 29 17.43 -6.69 -5.08
CA TYR A 29 18.59 -6.20 -4.37
C TYR A 29 19.61 -7.32 -4.08
N TYR A 30 19.15 -8.46 -3.57
CA TYR A 30 20.04 -9.57 -3.18
C TYR A 30 20.54 -10.42 -4.35
N VAL A 31 19.75 -10.62 -5.40
CA VAL A 31 20.12 -11.52 -6.53
C VAL A 31 20.81 -10.76 -7.66
N PHE A 32 20.45 -9.50 -7.88
CA PHE A 32 20.93 -8.72 -9.02
C PHE A 32 21.74 -7.48 -8.63
N ASP A 33 22.08 -7.31 -7.34
CA ASP A 33 22.79 -6.13 -6.80
C ASP A 33 22.18 -4.79 -7.24
N LYS A 34 20.88 -4.78 -7.58
CA LYS A 34 20.19 -3.54 -7.96
C LYS A 34 19.86 -2.73 -6.71
N PRO A 35 19.95 -1.40 -6.74
CA PRO A 35 19.62 -0.58 -5.58
C PRO A 35 18.18 -0.81 -5.12
N PHE A 36 17.97 -1.09 -3.83
CA PHE A 36 16.65 -1.42 -3.28
C PHE A 36 15.62 -0.28 -3.47
N MET A 37 16.08 0.97 -3.31
CA MET A 37 15.27 2.19 -3.43
C MET A 37 15.18 2.69 -4.88
N THR A 38 14.78 1.82 -5.80
CA THR A 38 14.49 2.21 -7.19
C THR A 38 13.27 3.14 -7.28
N THR A 39 13.11 3.84 -8.40
CA THR A 39 11.90 4.62 -8.73
C THR A 39 10.62 3.79 -8.52
N THR A 40 10.65 2.49 -8.84
CA THR A 40 9.53 1.57 -8.66
C THR A 40 9.21 1.33 -7.19
N THR A 41 10.21 1.07 -6.34
CA THR A 41 10.02 0.88 -4.88
C THR A 41 9.50 2.16 -4.23
N LYS A 42 10.02 3.32 -4.65
CA LYS A 42 9.54 4.65 -4.18
C LYS A 42 8.10 4.91 -4.60
N GLY A 43 7.76 4.59 -5.85
CA GLY A 43 6.39 4.71 -6.38
C GLY A 43 5.42 3.79 -5.65
N LEU A 44 5.82 2.55 -5.35
CA LEU A 44 5.02 1.59 -4.59
C LEU A 44 4.72 2.09 -3.17
N LEU A 45 5.72 2.61 -2.46
CA LEU A 45 5.51 3.20 -1.13
C LEU A 45 4.62 4.45 -1.21
N ALA A 46 4.83 5.33 -2.19
CA ALA A 46 4.02 6.53 -2.37
C ALA A 46 2.53 6.18 -2.63
N ALA A 47 2.27 5.19 -3.49
CA ALA A 47 0.92 4.70 -3.75
C ALA A 47 0.27 4.11 -2.49
N PHE A 48 1.02 3.36 -1.69
CA PHE A 48 0.56 2.83 -0.41
C PHE A 48 0.17 3.93 0.57
N PHE A 49 1.03 4.96 0.75
CA PHE A 49 0.73 6.10 1.63
C PHE A 49 -0.50 6.88 1.16
N LEU A 50 -0.66 7.10 -0.15
CA LEU A 50 -1.85 7.75 -0.70
C LEU A 50 -3.11 6.92 -0.44
N CYS A 51 -3.05 5.60 -0.63
CA CYS A 51 -4.17 4.70 -0.36
C CYS A 51 -4.54 4.70 1.13
N ALA A 52 -3.54 4.63 2.03
CA ALA A 52 -3.73 4.71 3.47
C ALA A 52 -4.39 6.04 3.89
N THR A 53 -3.94 7.15 3.31
CA THR A 53 -4.50 8.49 3.59
C THR A 53 -5.96 8.57 3.13
N MET A 54 -6.27 8.07 1.94
CA MET A 54 -7.63 8.05 1.41
C MET A 54 -8.57 7.19 2.28
N VAL A 55 -8.12 6.01 2.70
CA VAL A 55 -8.88 5.13 3.61
C VAL A 55 -9.10 5.83 4.96
N ALA A 56 -8.07 6.47 5.54
CA ALA A 56 -8.18 7.17 6.80
C ALA A 56 -9.19 8.32 6.75
N ILE A 57 -9.17 9.13 5.67
CA ILE A 57 -10.14 10.22 5.46
C ILE A 57 -11.56 9.65 5.32
N SER A 58 -11.74 8.60 4.51
CA SER A 58 -13.04 7.96 4.31
C SER A 58 -13.62 7.38 5.60
N LEU A 59 -12.79 6.74 6.43
CA LEU A 59 -13.20 6.22 7.73
C LEU A 59 -13.52 7.34 8.73
N SER A 60 -12.73 8.42 8.75
CA SER A 60 -12.96 9.59 9.61
C SER A 60 -14.31 10.26 9.29
N LYS A 61 -14.62 10.45 8.00
CA LYS A 61 -15.90 11.03 7.56
C LYS A 61 -17.10 10.11 7.85
N SER A 62 -16.91 8.79 7.76
CA SER A 62 -17.94 7.81 8.10
C SER A 62 -18.27 7.74 9.60
N ASN A 63 -17.39 8.22 10.49
CA ASN A 63 -17.56 8.18 11.94
C ASN A 63 -18.22 9.46 12.51
N LYS A 64 -18.42 10.47 11.67
CA LYS A 64 -19.03 11.76 12.02
C LYS A 64 -20.56 11.72 11.94
N LYS A 65 -21.15 10.68 12.54
CA LYS A 65 -22.59 10.45 12.60
C LYS A 65 -23.13 10.82 13.98
#